data_AF-M6ZP57-F1
#
_entry.id   AF-M6ZP57-F1
#
_cell.length_a   1.000
_cell.length_b   1.000
_cell.length_c   1.000
_cell.angle_alpha   90.00
_cell.angle_beta   90.00
_cell.angle_gamma   90.00
#
_symmetry.space_group_name_H-M   'P 1'
#
loop_
_entity.id
_entity.type
_entity.pdbx_description
1 polymer ?
#
loop_
_entity_poly.entity_id
_entity_poly.type
_entity_poly.pdbx_seq_one_letter_code
_entity_poly.pdbx_strand_id
1 'polypeptide(L)'
;MSLSDSLYKEVILDHYQNPRFRGKLESADLYEHGINPLCGDELELTINLDGNRITEIRVTGKGCSISQASGSMMAESIYGKTIAEAKDIILRFKNMILEDQDPKFDEGLEDL
;
A
#
# COMPACT_ATOMS: atom_id res chain seq x y z
N MET A 1 20.94 -10.76 13.00
CA MET A 1 20.02 -10.03 12.09
C MET A 1 20.56 -10.21 10.70
N SER A 2 19.76 -10.81 9.83
CA SER A 2 20.10 -10.95 8.41
C SER A 2 20.17 -9.56 7.76
N LEU A 3 20.93 -9.44 6.67
CA LEU A 3 20.94 -8.23 5.85
C LEU A 3 19.52 -7.88 5.35
N SER A 4 18.74 -8.92 5.01
CA SER A 4 17.34 -8.80 4.61
C SER A 4 16.45 -8.23 5.73
N ASP A 5 16.61 -8.65 6.99
CA ASP A 5 15.85 -8.10 8.13
C ASP A 5 16.08 -6.58 8.29
N SER A 6 17.31 -6.11 8.04
CA SER A 6 17.65 -4.68 8.11
C SER A 6 16.99 -3.91 6.98
N LEU A 7 17.06 -4.45 5.75
CA LEU A 7 16.50 -3.80 4.57
C LEU A 7 14.98 -3.67 4.67
N TYR A 8 14.26 -4.73 5.05
CA TYR A 8 12.80 -4.67 5.22
C TYR A 8 12.39 -3.64 6.27
N LYS A 9 13.12 -3.58 7.39
CA LYS A 9 12.86 -2.58 8.43
C LYS A 9 13.12 -1.17 7.94
N GLU A 10 14.19 -0.95 7.19
CA GLU A 10 14.53 0.36 6.61
C GLU A 10 13.45 0.84 5.65
N VAL A 11 12.94 -0.05 4.78
CA VAL A 11 11.84 0.27 3.85
C VAL A 11 10.57 0.68 4.62
N ILE A 12 10.16 -0.10 5.63
CA ILE A 12 8.99 0.23 6.45
C ILE A 12 9.18 1.59 7.14
N LEU A 13 10.36 1.84 7.70
CA LEU A 13 10.66 3.10 8.38
C LEU A 13 10.66 4.29 7.42
N ASP A 14 11.22 4.13 6.23
CA ASP A 14 11.22 5.19 5.21
C ASP A 14 9.79 5.53 4.76
N HIS A 15 8.95 4.52 4.50
CA HIS A 15 7.55 4.76 4.16
C HIS A 15 6.72 5.36 5.29
N TYR A 16 7.09 5.10 6.54
CA TYR A 16 6.47 5.75 7.71
C TYR A 16 6.92 7.21 7.88
N GLN A 17 8.22 7.49 7.74
CA GLN A 17 8.78 8.83 7.94
C GLN A 17 8.51 9.76 6.74
N ASN A 18 8.61 9.20 5.54
CA ASN A 18 8.45 9.88 4.25
C ASN A 18 7.33 9.18 3.45
N PRO A 19 6.06 9.26 3.90
CA PRO A 19 4.96 8.59 3.21
C PRO A 19 4.77 9.16 1.81
N ARG A 20 4.73 8.26 0.82
CA ARG A 20 4.38 8.60 -0.56
C ARG A 20 2.88 8.82 -0.64
N PHE A 21 2.47 9.68 -1.57
CA PHE A 21 1.06 9.96 -1.84
C PHE A 21 0.27 10.48 -0.63
N ARG A 22 0.93 11.10 0.36
CA ARG A 22 0.24 11.66 1.53
C ARG A 22 -0.72 12.79 1.13
N GLY A 23 -1.93 12.75 1.64
CA GLY A 23 -2.90 13.85 1.52
C GLY A 23 -4.31 13.36 1.20
N LYS A 24 -5.14 14.27 0.71
CA LYS A 24 -6.51 14.02 0.27
C LYS A 24 -6.77 14.83 -0.99
N LEU A 25 -7.41 14.24 -1.98
CA LEU A 25 -7.88 14.97 -3.16
C LEU A 25 -9.14 15.76 -2.80
N GLU A 26 -9.27 17.00 -3.30
CA GLU A 26 -10.46 17.82 -3.07
C GLU A 26 -11.68 17.26 -3.82
N SER A 27 -11.45 16.79 -5.04
CA SER A 27 -12.44 16.13 -5.91
C SER A 27 -11.86 14.79 -6.33
N ALA A 28 -12.40 13.72 -5.72
CA ALA A 28 -12.00 12.35 -5.99
C ALA A 28 -13.14 11.61 -6.70
N ASP A 29 -12.83 10.82 -7.73
CA ASP A 29 -13.79 9.89 -8.33
C ASP A 29 -14.19 8.79 -7.35
N LEU A 30 -13.23 8.33 -6.55
CA LEU A 30 -13.42 7.33 -5.51
C LEU A 30 -12.89 7.83 -4.17
N TYR A 31 -13.68 7.61 -3.12
CA TYR A 31 -13.31 7.87 -1.74
C TYR A 31 -13.68 6.67 -0.89
N GLU A 32 -12.74 6.20 -0.08
CA GLU A 32 -12.97 5.14 0.88
C GLU A 32 -12.33 5.48 2.24
N HIS A 33 -12.99 5.03 3.30
CA HIS A 33 -12.54 5.22 4.67
C HIS A 33 -12.55 3.89 5.42
N GLY A 34 -11.37 3.47 5.91
CA GLY A 34 -11.16 2.24 6.65
C GLY A 34 -10.71 2.50 8.07
N ILE A 35 -11.26 1.72 9.01
CA ILE A 35 -10.91 1.77 10.44
C ILE A 35 -10.52 0.37 10.91
N ASN A 36 -9.37 0.26 11.56
CA ASN A 36 -8.96 -0.94 12.30
C ASN A 36 -9.11 -0.67 13.82
N PRO A 37 -10.26 -1.05 14.44
CA PRO A 37 -10.56 -0.69 15.82
C PRO A 37 -9.64 -1.37 16.85
N LEU A 38 -8.93 -2.44 16.48
CA LEU A 38 -8.02 -3.14 17.38
C LEU A 38 -6.77 -2.30 17.71
N CYS A 39 -6.25 -1.58 16.72
CA CYS A 39 -5.07 -0.73 16.85
C CYS A 39 -5.43 0.77 16.86
N GLY A 40 -6.69 1.10 16.59
CA GLY A 40 -7.15 2.47 16.42
C GLY A 40 -6.64 3.11 15.13
N ASP A 41 -6.29 2.32 14.12
CA ASP A 41 -5.84 2.85 12.84
C ASP A 41 -7.05 3.34 12.02
N GLU A 42 -6.84 4.44 11.31
CA GLU A 42 -7.77 5.14 10.44
C GLU A 42 -7.04 5.48 9.15
N LEU A 43 -7.62 5.14 8.01
CA LEU A 43 -7.05 5.34 6.68
C LEU A 43 -8.14 5.83 5.73
N GLU A 44 -7.90 6.98 5.11
CA GLU A 44 -8.70 7.51 4.02
C GLU A 44 -7.92 7.39 2.71
N LEU A 45 -8.60 6.91 1.68
CA LEU A 45 -8.08 6.75 0.33
C LEU A 45 -8.92 7.58 -0.64
N THR A 46 -8.27 8.41 -1.43
CA THR A 46 -8.90 9.16 -2.53
C THR A 46 -8.20 8.83 -3.84
N ILE A 47 -8.97 8.55 -4.89
CA ILE A 47 -8.46 8.15 -6.20
C ILE A 47 -9.19 8.91 -7.31
N ASN A 48 -8.45 9.34 -8.33
CA ASN A 48 -8.97 9.76 -9.62
C ASN A 48 -8.62 8.72 -10.69
N LEU A 49 -9.53 8.56 -11.65
CA LEU A 49 -9.43 7.58 -12.72
C LEU A 49 -9.46 8.26 -14.09
N ASP A 50 -8.69 7.72 -15.03
CA ASP A 50 -8.91 7.92 -16.46
C ASP A 50 -9.35 6.58 -17.06
N GLY A 51 -10.65 6.45 -17.33
CA GLY A 51 -11.29 5.20 -17.69
C GLY A 51 -11.13 4.16 -16.57
N ASN A 52 -10.22 3.20 -16.76
CA ASN A 52 -9.93 2.15 -15.78
C ASN A 52 -8.55 2.29 -15.12
N ARG A 53 -7.80 3.37 -15.38
CA ARG A 53 -6.44 3.61 -14.88
C ARG A 53 -6.45 4.60 -13.72
N ILE A 54 -5.69 4.30 -12.67
CA ILE A 54 -5.46 5.18 -11.53
C ILE A 54 -4.49 6.29 -11.95
N THR A 55 -4.99 7.52 -12.06
CA THR A 55 -4.19 8.69 -12.47
C THR A 55 -3.75 9.53 -11.27
N GLU A 56 -4.51 9.52 -10.20
CA GLU A 56 -4.10 10.08 -8.91
C GLU A 56 -4.56 9.19 -7.76
N ILE A 57 -3.74 9.16 -6.72
CA ILE A 57 -4.04 8.47 -5.46
C ILE A 57 -3.49 9.32 -4.33
N ARG A 58 -4.28 9.49 -3.26
CA ARG A 58 -3.82 10.10 -2.02
C ARG A 58 -4.32 9.32 -0.82
N VAL A 59 -3.43 9.18 0.17
CA VAL A 59 -3.67 8.46 1.42
C VAL A 59 -3.47 9.42 2.58
N THR A 60 -4.44 9.45 3.49
CA THR A 60 -4.31 10.15 4.77
C THR A 60 -4.90 9.29 5.88
N GLY A 61 -4.72 9.71 7.13
CA GLY A 61 -5.21 8.99 8.29
C GLY A 61 -4.26 9.04 9.46
N LYS A 62 -4.54 8.20 10.45
CA LYS A 62 -3.78 8.09 11.70
C LYS A 62 -3.66 6.62 12.06
N GLY A 63 -2.53 6.18 12.55
CA GLY A 63 -2.38 4.79 12.96
C GLY A 63 -0.96 4.49 13.36
N CYS A 64 -0.72 3.22 13.67
CA CYS A 64 0.60 2.70 13.94
C CYS A 64 1.52 2.83 12.72
N SER A 65 2.84 2.75 12.95
CA SER A 65 3.84 2.87 11.90
C SER A 65 3.66 1.86 10.77
N ILE A 66 3.22 0.63 11.10
CA ILE A 66 2.96 -0.42 10.12
C ILE A 66 1.79 -0.04 9.21
N SER A 67 0.67 0.43 9.78
CA SER A 67 -0.51 0.82 9.01
C SER A 67 -0.21 2.00 8.07
N GLN A 68 0.51 3.01 8.57
CA GLN A 68 0.92 4.17 7.78
C GLN A 68 1.90 3.81 6.65
N ALA A 69 2.92 3.00 6.96
CA ALA A 69 3.86 2.52 5.96
C ALA A 69 3.16 1.64 4.91
N SER A 70 2.27 0.73 5.33
CA SER A 70 1.51 -0.13 4.43
C SER A 70 0.61 0.67 3.48
N GLY A 71 -0.09 1.70 3.97
CA GLY A 71 -0.89 2.58 3.13
C GLY A 71 -0.05 3.33 2.07
N SER A 72 1.13 3.81 2.48
CA SER A 72 2.11 4.47 1.61
C SER A 72 2.64 3.52 0.51
N MET A 73 3.08 2.32 0.89
CA MET A 73 3.58 1.29 -0.04
C MET A 73 2.49 0.78 -0.98
N MET A 74 1.27 0.59 -0.48
CA MET A 74 0.12 0.19 -1.29
C MET A 74 -0.16 1.24 -2.37
N ALA A 75 -0.23 2.52 -2.00
CA ALA A 75 -0.52 3.59 -2.94
C ALA A 75 0.53 3.69 -4.04
N GLU A 76 1.81 3.60 -3.67
CA GLU A 76 2.91 3.55 -4.64
C GLU A 76 2.81 2.33 -5.57
N SER A 77 2.47 1.16 -5.03
CA SER A 77 2.38 -0.07 -5.79
C SER A 77 1.23 -0.07 -6.82
N ILE A 78 0.15 0.68 -6.59
CA ILE A 78 -1.02 0.71 -7.49
C ILE A 78 -1.13 1.97 -8.35
N TYR A 79 -0.33 3.00 -8.07
CA TYR A 79 -0.33 4.22 -8.86
C TYR A 79 0.00 3.94 -10.34
N GLY A 80 -0.76 4.56 -11.26
CA GLY A 80 -0.60 4.37 -12.70
C GLY A 80 -1.12 3.05 -13.25
N LYS A 81 -1.57 2.11 -12.39
CA LYS A 81 -2.10 0.81 -12.81
C LYS A 81 -3.58 0.88 -13.12
N THR A 82 -4.07 -0.11 -13.84
CA THR A 82 -5.50 -0.33 -14.02
C THR A 82 -6.13 -0.90 -12.75
N ILE A 83 -7.45 -0.75 -12.60
CA ILE A 83 -8.20 -1.34 -11.49
C ILE A 83 -8.03 -2.87 -11.43
N ALA A 84 -7.89 -3.53 -12.58
CA ALA A 84 -7.68 -4.97 -12.64
C ALA A 84 -6.30 -5.37 -12.07
N GLU A 85 -5.24 -4.68 -12.49
CA GLU A 85 -3.88 -4.89 -11.99
C GLU A 85 -3.76 -4.56 -10.49
N ALA A 86 -4.40 -3.48 -10.04
CA ALA A 86 -4.43 -3.10 -8.62
C ALA A 86 -5.09 -4.19 -7.77
N LYS A 87 -6.22 -4.75 -8.23
CA LYS A 87 -6.89 -5.87 -7.54
C LYS A 87 -6.01 -7.12 -7.46
N ASP A 88 -5.28 -7.42 -8.53
CA ASP A 88 -4.38 -8.57 -8.57
C ASP A 88 -3.20 -8.41 -7.59
N ILE A 89 -2.62 -7.21 -7.48
CA ILE A 89 -1.59 -6.91 -6.48
C ILE A 89 -2.14 -7.06 -5.05
N ILE A 90 -3.33 -6.52 -4.79
CA ILE A 90 -3.98 -6.62 -3.47
C ILE A 90 -4.26 -8.09 -3.13
N LEU A 91 -4.71 -8.89 -4.09
CA LEU A 91 -4.97 -10.32 -3.88
C LEU A 91 -3.68 -11.07 -3.55
N ARG A 92 -2.60 -10.83 -4.31
CA ARG A 92 -1.29 -11.43 -4.03
C ARG A 92 -0.78 -11.07 -2.64
N PHE A 93 -0.90 -9.79 -2.25
CA PHE A 93 -0.52 -9.33 -0.91
C PHE A 93 -1.36 -9.99 0.19
N LYS A 94 -2.69 -10.13 -0.02
CA LYS A 94 -3.56 -10.82 0.94
C LYS A 94 -3.20 -12.29 1.11
N ASN A 95 -2.90 -13.00 0.02
CA ASN A 95 -2.53 -14.41 0.07
C ASN A 95 -1.21 -14.61 0.82
N MET A 96 -0.24 -13.72 0.61
CA MET A 96 1.03 -13.71 1.34
C MET A 96 0.83 -13.57 2.86
N ILE A 97 -0.06 -12.65 3.28
CA ILE A 97 -0.25 -12.32 4.69
C ILE A 97 -1.19 -13.30 5.42
N LEU A 98 -2.20 -13.84 4.73
CA LEU A 98 -3.30 -14.59 5.36
C LEU A 98 -3.27 -16.10 5.10
N GLU A 99 -2.75 -16.54 3.96
CA GLU A 99 -2.88 -17.93 3.50
C GLU A 99 -1.56 -18.73 3.57
N ASP A 100 -0.50 -18.15 4.14
CA ASP A 100 0.84 -18.76 4.25
C ASP A 100 1.34 -19.34 2.91
N GLN A 101 0.92 -18.71 1.80
CA GLN A 101 1.36 -19.07 0.46
C GLN A 101 2.55 -18.20 0.07
N ASP A 102 3.65 -18.86 -0.31
CA ASP A 102 4.81 -18.19 -0.89
C ASP A 102 4.37 -17.41 -2.13
N PRO A 103 4.55 -16.08 -2.15
CA PRO A 103 4.29 -15.30 -3.34
C PRO A 103 5.25 -15.77 -4.42
N LYS A 104 4.71 -16.07 -5.61
CA LYS A 104 5.56 -16.25 -6.80
C LYS A 104 6.05 -14.87 -7.23
N PHE A 105 7.27 -14.55 -6.83
CA PHE A 105 8.00 -13.39 -7.34
C PHE A 105 8.59 -13.74 -8.72
N ASP A 106 8.81 -12.74 -9.56
CA ASP A 106 9.57 -12.96 -10.80
C ASP A 106 11.01 -13.34 -10.44
N GLU A 107 11.60 -14.29 -11.17
CA GLU A 107 12.98 -14.74 -11.02
C GLU A 107 13.93 -13.53 -11.12
N GLY A 108 14.43 -13.06 -9.98
CA GLY A 108 15.23 -11.84 -9.84
C GLY A 108 14.86 -10.94 -8.66
N LEU A 109 13.70 -11.19 -8.03
CA LEU A 109 13.27 -10.53 -6.78
C LEU A 109 13.46 -11.40 -5.54
N GLU A 110 13.83 -12.67 -5.70
CA GLU A 110 13.96 -13.65 -4.61
C GLU A 110 15.16 -13.39 -3.68
N ASP A 111 16.18 -12.66 -4.17
CA ASP A 111 17.43 -12.37 -3.45
C ASP A 111 17.52 -10.93 -2.90
N LEU A 112 16.42 -10.16 -2.93
CA LEU A 112 16.31 -8.79 -2.38
C LEU A 112 15.65 -8.79 -0.98
#